data_AF-A0A7V2YWN6-F1
#
_entry.id   AF-A0A7V2YWN6-F1
#
_cell.length_a   1.000
_cell.length_b   1.000
_cell.length_c   1.000
_cell.angle_alpha   90.00
_cell.angle_beta   90.00
_cell.angle_gamma   90.00
#
_symmetry.space_group_name_H-M   'P 1'
#
loop_
_entity.id
_entity.type
_entity.pdbx_description
1 polymer ?
#
loop_
_entity_poly.entity_id
_entity_poly.type
_entity_poly.pdbx_seq_one_letter_code
_entity_poly.pdbx_strand_id
1 'polypeptide(L)'
;MAVEIVSYGGWARNARISDGQVEAIVTLEVGPRILRYGFVGEPNVLGELPAQLGGRGEDKWMMRGGHRLWISPESGDRSYERDNDPVYWEEIDGGVRVWQAPGPKTGIVKTMEIRMRAGGHLSVRHIMENQSGAPFELSVWALTVVPAHGMAIIPLPEKIPLGKSFLPNQHWSIWTYTDLSDTRARFGARYVLL
;
A
#
# COMPACT_ATOMS: atom_id res chain seq x y z
N MET A 1 -6.28 21.15 -2.85
CA MET A 1 -7.04 20.23 -1.97
C MET A 1 -6.42 20.35 -0.60
N ALA A 2 -7.22 20.54 0.45
CA ALA A 2 -6.72 20.69 1.82
C ALA A 2 -6.62 19.32 2.51
N VAL A 3 -5.67 19.17 3.43
CA VAL A 3 -5.58 18.00 4.31
C VAL A 3 -6.40 18.29 5.58
N GLU A 4 -7.21 17.34 5.99
CA GLU A 4 -8.02 17.43 7.21
C GLU A 4 -7.58 16.35 8.20
N ILE A 5 -7.46 16.70 9.50
CA ILE A 5 -7.18 15.69 10.53
C ILE A 5 -8.49 15.14 11.09
N VAL A 6 -8.69 13.84 10.92
CA VAL A 6 -9.93 13.14 11.31
C VAL A 6 -9.64 11.89 12.14
N SER A 7 -10.63 11.46 12.93
CA SER A 7 -10.63 10.14 13.53
C SER A 7 -11.09 9.08 12.53
N TYR A 8 -10.44 7.92 12.54
CA TYR A 8 -10.75 6.80 11.65
C TYR A 8 -10.15 5.50 12.18
N GLY A 9 -10.90 4.39 12.07
CA GLY A 9 -10.37 3.05 12.39
C GLY A 9 -9.76 2.93 13.79
N GLY A 10 -10.32 3.62 14.79
CA GLY A 10 -9.83 3.61 16.17
C GLY A 10 -8.64 4.52 16.48
N TRP A 11 -8.03 5.18 15.49
CA TRP A 11 -7.02 6.23 15.71
C TRP A 11 -7.65 7.62 15.66
N ALA A 12 -7.20 8.52 16.52
CA ALA A 12 -7.72 9.87 16.63
C ALA A 12 -7.15 10.82 15.56
N ARG A 13 -5.92 10.56 15.09
CA ARG A 13 -5.22 11.39 14.11
C ARG A 13 -4.93 10.65 12.81
N ASN A 14 -5.68 11.00 11.77
CA ASN A 14 -5.46 10.55 10.41
C ASN A 14 -5.55 11.75 9.46
N ALA A 15 -4.66 11.83 8.48
CA ALA A 15 -4.75 12.79 7.40
C ALA A 15 -5.75 12.30 6.35
N ARG A 16 -6.83 13.06 6.18
CA ARG A 16 -7.83 12.87 5.13
C ARG A 16 -7.53 13.80 3.97
N ILE A 17 -7.51 13.23 2.77
CA ILE A 17 -7.33 13.96 1.50
C ILE A 17 -8.52 13.63 0.62
N SER A 18 -9.21 14.64 0.07
CA SER A 18 -10.38 14.43 -0.78
C SER A 18 -10.45 15.44 -1.92
N ASP A 19 -10.96 14.98 -3.07
CA ASP A 19 -11.35 15.84 -4.20
C ASP A 19 -12.86 16.14 -4.22
N GLY A 20 -13.58 15.75 -3.16
CA GLY A 20 -15.04 15.86 -3.04
C GLY A 20 -15.81 14.63 -3.55
N GLN A 21 -15.22 13.81 -4.42
CA GLN A 21 -15.83 12.56 -4.92
C GLN A 21 -15.26 11.35 -4.21
N VAL A 22 -13.94 11.30 -4.07
CA VAL A 22 -13.23 10.24 -3.35
C VAL A 22 -12.43 10.82 -2.20
N GLU A 23 -12.03 9.94 -1.29
CA GLU A 23 -11.16 10.27 -0.18
C GLU A 23 -10.09 9.19 0.03
N ALA A 24 -8.95 9.62 0.56
CA ALA A 24 -7.93 8.75 1.11
C ALA A 24 -7.72 9.09 2.59
N ILE A 25 -7.54 8.07 3.43
CA ILE A 25 -7.21 8.23 4.86
C ILE A 25 -5.83 7.64 5.12
N VAL A 26 -4.91 8.46 5.60
CA VAL A 26 -3.54 8.11 5.94
C VAL A 26 -3.40 8.24 7.46
N THR A 27 -3.00 7.16 8.13
CA THR A 27 -2.84 7.21 9.60
C THR A 27 -1.57 7.96 9.99
N LEU A 28 -1.66 8.75 11.06
CA LEU A 28 -0.54 9.51 11.60
C LEU A 28 0.02 8.91 12.90
N GLU A 29 -0.70 7.94 13.47
CA GLU A 29 -0.37 7.36 14.78
C GLU A 29 0.47 6.08 14.69
N VAL A 30 0.49 5.46 13.50
CA VAL A 30 1.23 4.25 13.12
C VAL A 30 1.54 4.30 11.62
N GLY A 31 2.55 3.58 11.13
CA GLY A 31 2.81 3.43 9.70
C GLY A 31 4.21 3.85 9.23
N PRO A 32 4.37 4.28 7.96
CA PRO A 32 3.36 4.93 7.11
C PRO A 32 2.40 3.98 6.39
N ARG A 33 1.10 4.34 6.37
CA ARG A 33 0.03 3.54 5.77
C ARG A 33 -1.14 4.38 5.25
N ILE A 34 -1.72 3.95 4.14
CA ILE A 34 -3.03 4.42 3.67
C ILE A 34 -4.07 3.39 4.10
N LEU A 35 -4.96 3.74 5.01
CA LEU A 35 -5.99 2.84 5.53
C LEU A 35 -7.16 2.70 4.55
N ARG A 36 -7.55 3.82 3.92
CA ARG A 36 -8.74 3.90 3.10
C ARG A 36 -8.48 4.62 1.79
N TYR A 37 -9.13 4.12 0.74
CA TYR A 37 -9.38 4.83 -0.49
C TYR A 37 -10.76 4.42 -1.02
N GLY A 38 -11.65 5.36 -1.31
CA GLY A 38 -12.99 5.08 -1.80
C GLY A 38 -13.80 6.34 -2.05
N PHE A 39 -15.01 6.19 -2.60
CA PHE A 39 -15.95 7.30 -2.72
C PHE A 39 -16.33 7.83 -1.32
N VAL A 40 -16.52 9.15 -1.21
CA VAL A 40 -16.90 9.78 0.07
C VAL A 40 -18.22 9.19 0.55
N GLY A 41 -18.23 8.67 1.79
CA GLY A 41 -19.42 8.04 2.39
C GLY A 41 -19.66 6.58 1.99
N GLU A 42 -18.92 6.03 1.03
CA GLU A 42 -19.12 4.69 0.49
C GLU A 42 -18.13 3.66 1.09
N PRO A 43 -18.26 2.36 0.80
CA PRO A 43 -17.32 1.35 1.24
C PRO A 43 -15.86 1.64 0.83
N ASN A 44 -14.91 1.22 1.66
CA ASN A 44 -13.48 1.29 1.36
C ASN A 44 -13.13 0.27 0.26
N VAL A 45 -12.40 0.70 -0.76
CA VAL A 45 -11.87 -0.18 -1.82
C VAL A 45 -10.65 -0.95 -1.34
N LEU A 46 -9.95 -0.44 -0.32
CA LEU A 46 -8.88 -1.16 0.38
C LEU A 46 -9.47 -2.08 1.45
N GLY A 47 -8.77 -3.17 1.72
CA GLY A 47 -9.15 -4.14 2.74
C GLY A 47 -8.72 -3.67 4.11
N GLU A 48 -9.61 -3.74 5.09
CA GLU A 48 -9.34 -3.46 6.49
C GLU A 48 -9.41 -4.75 7.30
N LEU A 49 -8.61 -4.84 8.37
CA LEU A 49 -8.69 -5.94 9.33
C LEU A 49 -9.19 -5.39 10.66
N PRO A 50 -10.52 -5.40 10.92
CA PRO A 50 -11.12 -4.74 12.07
C PRO A 50 -10.47 -5.10 13.41
N ALA A 51 -10.09 -6.36 13.60
CA ALA A 51 -9.43 -6.85 14.81
C ALA A 51 -8.01 -6.29 15.05
N GLN A 52 -7.44 -5.59 14.07
CA GLN A 52 -6.09 -5.00 14.12
C GLN A 52 -6.11 -3.48 13.95
N LEU A 53 -7.30 -2.86 13.85
CA LEU A 53 -7.45 -1.41 13.77
C LEU A 53 -7.42 -0.78 15.18
N GLY A 54 -7.01 0.49 15.26
CA GLY A 54 -6.96 1.27 16.49
C GLY A 54 -5.82 0.93 17.46
N GLY A 55 -5.11 -0.18 17.24
CA GLY A 55 -4.00 -0.62 18.07
C GLY A 55 -2.69 0.16 17.86
N ARG A 56 -1.86 0.21 18.90
CA ARG A 56 -0.51 0.83 18.91
C ARG A 56 0.39 0.04 19.86
N GLY A 57 1.70 0.08 19.60
CA GLY A 57 2.72 -0.49 20.48
C GLY A 57 2.74 -2.03 20.57
N GLU A 58 2.12 -2.74 19.63
CA GLU A 58 2.01 -4.20 19.72
C GLU A 58 3.36 -4.92 19.61
N ASP A 59 3.51 -6.03 20.33
CA ASP A 59 4.74 -6.84 20.31
C ASP A 59 4.94 -7.58 18.98
N LYS A 60 3.84 -7.83 18.27
CA LYS A 60 3.83 -8.51 16.99
C LYS A 60 3.55 -7.52 15.86
N TRP A 61 4.02 -7.88 14.68
CA TRP A 61 3.62 -7.20 13.45
C TRP A 61 2.11 -7.34 13.24
N MET A 62 1.47 -6.24 12.85
CA MET A 62 0.04 -6.21 12.52
C MET A 62 -0.13 -5.88 11.04
N MET A 63 -0.97 -6.65 10.34
CA MET A 63 -1.29 -6.38 8.95
C MET A 63 -2.10 -5.10 8.81
N ARG A 64 -3.09 -4.84 9.68
CA ARG A 64 -4.03 -3.69 9.71
C ARG A 64 -4.90 -3.53 8.46
N GLY A 65 -4.42 -3.94 7.28
CA GLY A 65 -5.03 -3.74 5.98
C GLY A 65 -4.39 -2.57 5.22
N GLY A 66 -5.14 -2.01 4.28
CA GLY A 66 -4.79 -0.80 3.55
C GLY A 66 -3.64 -0.99 2.57
N HIS A 67 -2.90 0.09 2.36
CA HIS A 67 -1.69 0.12 1.56
C HIS A 67 -0.46 0.43 2.43
N ARG A 68 0.64 -0.30 2.20
CA ARG A 68 1.86 -0.24 3.01
C ARG A 68 3.13 -0.34 2.14
N LEU A 69 4.22 0.26 2.63
CA LEU A 69 5.55 0.13 2.07
C LEU A 69 6.41 -0.90 2.84
N TRP A 70 6.98 -1.85 2.10
CA TRP A 70 7.81 -2.98 2.54
C TRP A 70 9.18 -2.99 1.87
N ILE A 71 10.15 -3.57 2.58
CA ILE A 71 11.48 -3.87 2.04
C ILE A 71 11.42 -5.23 1.36
N SER A 72 11.93 -5.30 0.13
CA SER A 72 12.18 -6.53 -0.61
C SER A 72 13.67 -6.87 -0.61
N PRO A 73 14.06 -8.17 -0.63
CA PRO A 73 13.19 -9.36 -0.63
C PRO A 73 12.43 -9.55 0.68
N GLU A 74 11.36 -10.35 0.64
CA GLU A 74 10.55 -10.66 1.82
C GLU A 74 11.41 -11.31 2.91
N SER A 75 11.43 -10.72 4.10
CA SER A 75 12.13 -11.29 5.26
C SER A 75 11.45 -10.93 6.59
N GLY A 76 11.51 -11.85 7.54
CA GLY A 76 10.87 -11.69 8.86
C GLY A 76 11.46 -10.55 9.70
N ASP A 77 12.73 -10.21 9.48
CA ASP A 77 13.45 -9.16 10.18
C ASP A 77 13.34 -7.78 9.51
N ARG A 78 13.07 -7.72 8.20
CA ARG A 78 13.02 -6.47 7.41
C ARG A 78 11.60 -6.09 6.97
N SER A 79 10.90 -7.00 6.30
CA SER A 79 9.56 -6.74 5.75
C SER A 79 8.50 -6.68 6.85
N TYR A 80 8.63 -7.55 7.85
CA TYR A 80 7.76 -7.61 9.04
C TYR A 80 8.25 -6.74 10.20
N GLU A 81 9.20 -5.83 9.95
CA GLU A 81 9.55 -4.80 10.92
C GLU A 81 8.29 -4.00 11.29
N ARG A 82 8.09 -3.82 12.60
CA ARG A 82 6.90 -3.15 13.14
C ARG A 82 6.89 -1.68 12.76
N ASP A 83 5.70 -1.16 12.54
CA ASP A 83 5.41 0.23 12.21
C ASP A 83 4.35 0.80 13.15
N ASN A 84 4.53 0.54 14.45
CA ASN A 84 3.53 0.80 15.49
C ASN A 84 3.68 2.19 16.14
N ASP A 85 4.62 2.99 15.64
CA ASP A 85 4.95 4.32 16.15
C ASP A 85 4.36 5.42 15.26
N PRO A 86 4.06 6.61 15.82
CA PRO A 86 3.63 7.76 15.04
C PRO A 86 4.59 8.09 13.91
N VAL A 87 4.01 8.53 12.81
CA VAL A 87 4.76 9.06 11.68
C VAL A 87 4.90 10.57 11.81
N TYR A 88 6.03 11.08 11.33
CA TYR A 88 6.15 12.48 10.97
C TYR A 88 5.34 12.73 9.70
N TRP A 89 4.84 13.95 9.56
CA TRP A 89 4.05 14.31 8.39
C TRP A 89 4.09 15.82 8.14
N GLU A 90 3.87 16.17 6.89
CA GLU A 90 3.67 17.55 6.45
C GLU A 90 2.66 17.59 5.29
N GLU A 91 1.92 18.69 5.20
CA GLU A 91 1.12 18.97 4.02
C GLU A 91 2.04 19.28 2.83
N ILE A 92 1.68 18.77 1.67
CA ILE A 92 2.34 19.04 0.40
C ILE A 92 1.29 19.48 -0.62
N ASP A 93 1.73 20.04 -1.74
CA ASP A 93 0.79 20.38 -2.82
C ASP A 93 -0.02 19.15 -3.25
N GLY A 94 -1.34 19.26 -3.12
CA GLY A 94 -2.30 18.22 -3.45
C GLY A 94 -2.36 17.03 -2.48
N GLY A 95 -1.75 17.07 -1.29
CA GLY A 95 -1.89 15.98 -0.33
C GLY A 95 -0.93 16.01 0.86
N VAL A 96 -0.38 14.85 1.24
CA VAL A 96 0.43 14.68 2.45
C VAL A 96 1.70 13.89 2.17
N ARG A 97 2.81 14.27 2.82
CA ARG A 97 4.00 13.43 2.96
C ARG A 97 4.03 12.87 4.37
N VAL A 98 4.21 11.56 4.50
CA VAL A 98 4.34 10.86 5.79
C VAL A 98 5.62 10.01 5.81
N TRP A 99 6.33 10.00 6.92
CA TRP A 99 7.52 9.16 7.10
C TRP A 99 7.67 8.71 8.55
N GLN A 100 8.22 7.51 8.72
CA GLN A 100 8.57 6.97 10.04
C GLN A 100 9.96 7.41 10.47
N ALA A 101 10.27 7.26 11.76
CA ALA A 101 11.66 7.21 12.22
C ALA A 101 12.42 6.05 11.53
N PRO A 102 13.77 6.06 11.51
CA PRO A 102 14.55 4.93 11.01
C PRO A 102 14.11 3.63 11.67
N GLY A 103 13.88 2.60 10.84
CA GLY A 103 13.45 1.29 11.34
C GLY A 103 14.44 0.79 12.42
N PRO A 104 13.97 0.36 13.61
CA PRO A 104 14.86 0.06 14.73
C PRO A 104 15.79 -1.13 14.46
N LYS A 105 15.45 -2.00 13.50
CA LYS A 105 16.31 -3.11 13.05
C LYS A 105 17.04 -2.78 11.76
N THR A 106 16.37 -2.08 10.85
CA THR A 106 16.87 -1.91 9.48
C THR A 106 17.63 -0.60 9.26
N GLY A 107 17.40 0.42 10.09
CA GLY A 107 17.86 1.79 9.86
C GLY A 107 17.24 2.46 8.63
N ILE A 108 16.23 1.83 8.00
CA ILE A 108 15.59 2.35 6.79
C ILE A 108 14.43 3.25 7.17
N VAL A 109 14.42 4.47 6.64
CA VAL A 109 13.29 5.38 6.70
C VAL A 109 12.37 5.09 5.52
N LYS A 110 11.08 4.87 5.81
CA LYS A 110 10.04 4.63 4.80
C LYS A 110 9.17 5.88 4.71
N THR A 111 9.00 6.38 3.50
CA THR A 111 8.24 7.60 3.23
C THR A 111 7.21 7.35 2.14
N MET A 112 6.01 7.91 2.31
CA MET A 112 5.01 8.00 1.26
C MET A 112 4.65 9.47 1.01
N GLU A 113 4.69 9.89 -0.25
CA GLU A 113 4.00 11.11 -0.68
C GLU A 113 2.69 10.70 -1.36
N ILE A 114 1.58 11.10 -0.76
CA ILE A 114 0.24 10.81 -1.27
C ILE A 114 -0.34 12.11 -1.81
N ARG A 115 -0.67 12.15 -3.11
CA ARG A 115 -1.31 13.30 -3.75
C ARG A 115 -2.59 12.91 -4.45
N MET A 116 -3.65 13.66 -4.18
CA MET A 116 -4.94 13.55 -4.85
C MET A 116 -5.05 14.60 -5.96
N ARG A 117 -5.56 14.19 -7.11
CA ARG A 117 -5.98 15.07 -8.21
C ARG A 117 -7.46 14.84 -8.49
N ALA A 118 -8.07 15.79 -9.20
CA ALA A 118 -9.48 15.71 -9.55
C ALA A 118 -9.80 14.45 -10.36
N GLY A 119 -11.03 13.93 -10.19
CA GLY A 119 -11.49 12.73 -10.87
C GLY A 119 -11.03 11.44 -10.20
N GLY A 120 -10.72 11.50 -8.91
CA GLY A 120 -10.28 10.37 -8.12
C GLY A 120 -8.94 9.78 -8.55
N HIS A 121 -7.99 10.62 -8.95
CA HIS A 121 -6.64 10.14 -9.24
C HIS A 121 -5.74 10.31 -8.02
N LEU A 122 -5.55 9.23 -7.27
CA LEU A 122 -4.62 9.14 -6.16
C LEU A 122 -3.25 8.64 -6.64
N SER A 123 -2.21 9.44 -6.45
CA SER A 123 -0.83 9.05 -6.71
C SER A 123 -0.06 8.85 -5.41
N VAL A 124 0.71 7.76 -5.33
CA VAL A 124 1.54 7.43 -4.17
C VAL A 124 2.97 7.26 -4.66
N ARG A 125 3.90 8.07 -4.12
CA ARG A 125 5.33 7.91 -4.36
C ARG A 125 5.98 7.32 -3.12
N HIS A 126 6.60 6.17 -3.29
CA HIS A 126 7.36 5.48 -2.24
C HIS A 126 8.82 5.89 -2.28
N ILE A 127 9.40 6.18 -1.11
CA ILE A 127 10.81 6.51 -0.97
C ILE A 127 11.36 5.71 0.22
N MET A 128 12.53 5.13 0.04
CA MET A 128 13.30 4.49 1.09
C MET A 128 14.66 5.16 1.20
N GLU A 129 15.03 5.54 2.42
CA GLU A 129 16.33 6.15 2.72
C GLU A 129 17.08 5.28 3.72
N ASN A 130 18.34 4.99 3.43
CA ASN A 130 19.19 4.20 4.32
C ASN A 130 19.95 5.10 5.29
N GLN A 131 19.56 5.04 6.57
CA GLN A 131 20.24 5.74 7.68
C GLN A 131 20.93 4.76 8.65
N SER A 132 21.16 3.51 8.24
CA SER A 132 21.81 2.50 9.09
C SER A 132 23.32 2.71 9.31
N GLY A 133 23.95 3.59 8.51
CA GLY A 133 25.40 3.80 8.53
C GLY A 133 26.22 2.74 7.77
N ALA A 134 25.57 1.75 7.15
CA ALA A 134 26.21 0.73 6.32
C ALA A 134 25.46 0.54 4.99
N PRO A 135 26.12 0.03 3.92
CA PRO A 135 25.42 -0.36 2.69
C PRO A 135 24.29 -1.36 2.98
N PHE A 136 23.13 -1.14 2.36
CA PHE A 136 21.95 -1.98 2.52
C PHE A 136 21.38 -2.31 1.14
N GLU A 137 21.39 -3.59 0.77
CA GLU A 137 20.75 -4.07 -0.45
C GLU A 137 19.24 -4.27 -0.21
N LEU A 138 18.42 -3.51 -0.95
CA LEU A 138 16.97 -3.55 -0.85
C LEU A 138 16.30 -3.21 -2.18
N SER A 139 15.00 -3.49 -2.24
CA SER A 139 14.09 -2.93 -3.23
C SER A 139 12.80 -2.43 -2.58
N VAL A 140 12.18 -1.44 -3.22
CA VAL A 140 10.87 -0.91 -2.84
C VAL A 140 9.80 -1.94 -3.22
N TRP A 141 9.00 -2.36 -2.24
CA TRP A 141 7.84 -3.21 -2.49
C TRP A 141 6.65 -2.65 -1.74
N ALA A 142 5.54 -2.41 -2.42
CA ALA A 142 4.33 -1.90 -1.79
C ALA A 142 3.23 -2.96 -1.81
N LEU A 143 2.57 -3.14 -0.67
CA LEU A 143 1.42 -4.03 -0.52
C LEU A 143 0.14 -3.23 -0.55
N THR A 144 -0.83 -3.68 -1.34
CA THR A 144 -2.21 -3.19 -1.32
C THR A 144 -3.11 -4.33 -0.93
N VAL A 145 -3.66 -4.27 0.27
CA VAL A 145 -4.67 -5.21 0.74
C VAL A 145 -6.03 -4.74 0.22
N VAL A 146 -6.79 -5.65 -0.35
CA VAL A 146 -8.16 -5.43 -0.82
C VAL A 146 -9.14 -6.26 0.02
N PRO A 147 -10.42 -5.89 0.12
CA PRO A 147 -11.41 -6.65 0.88
C PRO A 147 -11.51 -8.10 0.39
N ALA A 148 -11.74 -9.02 1.33
CA ALA A 148 -12.09 -10.39 0.98
C ALA A 148 -13.38 -10.42 0.15
N HIS A 149 -13.51 -11.41 -0.73
CA HIS A 149 -14.65 -11.58 -1.63
C HIS A 149 -14.82 -10.46 -2.68
N GLY A 150 -13.84 -9.56 -2.81
CA GLY A 150 -13.71 -8.69 -3.97
C GLY A 150 -13.30 -9.46 -5.23
N MET A 151 -13.31 -8.75 -6.36
CA MET A 151 -12.83 -9.26 -7.65
C MET A 151 -11.66 -8.39 -8.11
N ALA A 152 -10.48 -8.97 -8.28
CA ALA A 152 -9.37 -8.30 -8.95
C ALA A 152 -9.46 -8.53 -10.46
N ILE A 153 -9.38 -7.45 -11.24
CA ILE A 153 -9.34 -7.51 -12.69
C ILE A 153 -7.97 -7.04 -13.14
N ILE A 154 -7.12 -7.96 -13.58
CA ILE A 154 -5.76 -7.66 -14.03
C ILE A 154 -5.74 -7.66 -15.55
N PRO A 155 -5.52 -6.51 -16.21
CA PRO A 155 -5.41 -6.46 -17.67
C PRO A 155 -4.20 -7.25 -18.15
N LEU A 156 -4.41 -8.04 -19.20
CA LEU A 156 -3.34 -8.72 -19.92
C LEU A 156 -2.94 -7.88 -21.14
N PRO A 157 -1.65 -7.85 -21.50
CA PRO A 157 -1.20 -7.20 -22.72
C PRO A 157 -1.91 -7.74 -23.97
N GLU A 158 -1.97 -6.90 -24.99
CA GLU A 158 -2.49 -7.27 -26.30
C GLU A 158 -1.79 -8.51 -26.85
N LYS A 159 -2.58 -9.39 -27.50
CA LYS A 159 -2.06 -10.60 -28.14
C LYS A 159 -1.53 -10.24 -29.52
N ILE A 160 -0.21 -10.37 -29.69
CA ILE A 160 0.49 -10.03 -30.92
C ILE A 160 0.81 -11.34 -31.68
N PRO A 161 0.58 -11.43 -33.00
CA PRO A 161 0.92 -12.61 -33.79
C PRO A 161 2.41 -12.98 -33.73
N LEU A 162 2.69 -14.27 -33.90
CA LEU A 162 4.07 -14.78 -34.00
C LEU A 162 4.86 -14.03 -35.08
N GLY A 163 6.12 -13.69 -34.77
CA GLY A 163 7.02 -12.98 -35.68
C GLY A 163 6.86 -11.46 -35.72
N LYS A 164 5.89 -10.89 -34.99
CA LYS A 164 5.71 -9.43 -34.85
C LYS A 164 6.32 -8.86 -33.57
N SER A 165 6.49 -9.69 -32.53
CA SER A 165 7.23 -9.36 -31.31
C SER A 165 7.96 -10.61 -30.80
N PHE A 166 9.14 -10.42 -30.20
CA PHE A 166 10.03 -11.51 -29.77
C PHE A 166 10.33 -11.50 -28.27
N LEU A 167 9.98 -10.42 -27.56
CA LEU A 167 10.29 -10.26 -26.15
C LEU A 167 9.03 -10.43 -25.29
N PRO A 168 9.16 -10.96 -24.06
CA PRO A 168 8.05 -10.96 -23.11
C PRO A 168 7.62 -9.53 -22.80
N ASN A 169 6.32 -9.31 -22.65
CA ASN A 169 5.74 -8.00 -22.32
C ASN A 169 5.09 -7.97 -20.92
N GLN A 170 5.18 -9.06 -20.17
CA GLN A 170 4.69 -9.17 -18.81
C GLN A 170 5.48 -10.24 -18.05
N HIS A 171 5.76 -9.98 -16.78
CA HIS A 171 6.39 -10.91 -15.86
C HIS A 171 5.49 -11.10 -14.64
N TRP A 172 5.40 -12.34 -14.16
CA TRP A 172 4.64 -12.70 -12.97
C TRP A 172 5.60 -13.38 -11.98
N SER A 173 5.66 -12.85 -10.78
CA SER A 173 6.26 -13.53 -9.63
C SER A 173 5.13 -14.16 -8.84
N ILE A 174 5.25 -15.45 -8.53
CA ILE A 174 4.19 -16.22 -7.89
C ILE A 174 4.78 -16.82 -6.62
N TRP A 175 4.07 -16.66 -5.50
CA TRP A 175 4.54 -17.09 -4.21
C TRP A 175 4.40 -18.62 -4.11
N THR A 176 5.28 -19.25 -3.33
CA THR A 176 5.34 -20.72 -3.23
C THR A 176 4.06 -21.36 -2.70
N TYR A 177 3.22 -20.57 -2.03
CA TYR A 177 1.93 -20.98 -1.48
C TYR A 177 0.73 -20.64 -2.40
N THR A 178 0.96 -20.09 -3.59
CA THR A 178 -0.11 -19.83 -4.55
C THR A 178 -0.49 -21.11 -5.29
N ASP A 179 -1.73 -21.56 -5.10
CA ASP A 179 -2.31 -22.64 -5.90
C ASP A 179 -2.88 -22.08 -7.21
N LEU A 180 -2.19 -22.33 -8.33
CA LEU A 180 -2.63 -21.90 -9.66
C LEU A 180 -3.83 -22.70 -10.20
N SER A 181 -4.22 -23.79 -9.53
CA SER A 181 -5.44 -24.53 -9.86
C SER A 181 -6.68 -24.02 -9.11
N ASP A 182 -6.52 -23.02 -8.24
CA ASP A 182 -7.64 -22.42 -7.51
C ASP A 182 -8.69 -21.86 -8.48
N THR A 183 -9.90 -22.42 -8.40
CA THR A 183 -11.01 -22.10 -9.31
C THR A 183 -11.53 -20.66 -9.20
N ARG A 184 -11.12 -19.92 -8.17
CA ARG A 184 -11.35 -18.48 -8.05
C ARG A 184 -10.54 -17.71 -9.08
N ALA A 185 -9.34 -18.18 -9.41
CA ALA A 185 -8.51 -17.59 -10.44
C ALA A 185 -8.97 -18.04 -11.84
N ARG A 186 -9.24 -17.06 -12.72
CA ARG A 186 -9.63 -17.31 -14.12
C ARG A 186 -8.75 -16.53 -15.08
N PHE A 187 -8.01 -17.26 -15.90
CA PHE A 187 -7.18 -16.70 -16.96
C PHE A 187 -8.00 -16.58 -18.25
N GLY A 188 -8.37 -15.35 -18.61
CA GLY A 188 -9.04 -15.04 -19.87
C GLY A 188 -8.07 -14.57 -20.95
N ALA A 189 -8.60 -14.27 -22.13
CA ALA A 189 -7.79 -13.76 -23.25
C ALA A 189 -7.26 -12.33 -23.02
N ARG A 190 -8.02 -11.50 -22.29
CA ARG A 190 -7.73 -10.07 -22.06
C ARG A 190 -7.52 -9.69 -20.59
N TYR A 191 -8.00 -10.52 -19.67
CA TYR A 191 -7.94 -10.24 -18.24
C TYR A 191 -7.68 -11.52 -17.45
N VAL A 192 -6.99 -11.39 -16.32
CA VAL A 192 -7.03 -12.37 -15.23
C VAL A 192 -8.04 -11.87 -14.20
N LEU A 193 -8.92 -12.75 -13.75
CA LEU A 193 -9.88 -12.50 -12.69
C LEU A 193 -9.45 -13.30 -11.45
N LEU A 194 -9.38 -12.66 -10.29
CA LEU A 194 -9.05 -13.28 -8.99
C LEU A 194 -10.08 -12.89 -7.93
#